data_AF-A0ABD3EZK3-F1
#
_entry.id   AF-A0ABD3EZK3-F1
#
_cell.length_a   1.000
_cell.length_b   1.000
_cell.length_c   1.000
_cell.angle_alpha   90.00
_cell.angle_beta   90.00
_cell.angle_gamma   90.00
#
_symmetry.space_group_name_H-M   'P 1'
#
loop_
_entity.id
_entity.type
_entity.pdbx_description
1 polymer ?
#
loop_
_entity_poly.entity_id
_entity_poly.type
_entity_poly.pdbx_seq_one_letter_code
_entity_poly.pdbx_strand_id
1 'polypeptide(L)'
;MREDPSEMNAFYRRWLFNAATGMAAANGDLESLQWLMESYFPGEFLTKAVVAAATNGHLSILQWLFEGHHDRGYWGNMEMCGALTHGHTEVVEWLREHTVPRAECMVGVMDAAVSAGYLSVVKRRHEEYNVSMRSAISNAMDNQQWEISQWILEHRELVMPWISWDLPAKDGAL
;
A
#
# COMPACT_ATOMS: atom_id res chain seq x y z
N MET A 1 15.39 33.00 12.51
CA MET A 1 16.68 32.30 12.64
C MET A 1 16.36 30.82 12.49
N ARG A 2 16.81 30.16 11.42
CA ARG A 2 16.71 28.69 11.33
C ARG A 2 17.83 28.15 12.20
N GLU A 3 17.50 27.39 13.24
CA GLU A 3 18.50 26.65 14.01
C GLU A 3 19.26 25.71 13.07
N ASP A 4 20.57 25.60 13.26
CA ASP A 4 21.39 24.70 12.47
C ASP A 4 20.90 23.26 12.72
N PRO A 5 20.61 22.45 11.69
CA PRO A 5 20.16 21.07 11.87
C PRO A 5 21.11 20.21 12.72
N SER A 6 22.40 20.56 12.79
CA SER A 6 23.39 19.88 13.62
C SER A 6 23.29 20.21 15.11
N GLU A 7 22.70 21.35 15.48
CA GLU A 7 22.48 21.78 16.86
C GLU A 7 21.14 21.27 17.43
N MET A 8 20.27 20.79 16.54
CA MET A 8 18.94 20.33 16.89
C MET A 8 18.98 18.92 17.49
N ASN A 9 18.07 18.65 18.44
CA ASN A 9 17.94 17.32 19.03
C ASN A 9 17.76 16.24 17.95
N ALA A 10 18.54 15.15 18.03
CA ALA A 10 18.56 14.10 17.01
C ALA A 10 17.17 13.47 16.74
N PHE A 11 16.35 13.26 17.77
CA PHE A 11 14.99 12.75 17.62
C PHE A 11 14.10 13.74 16.88
N TYR A 12 14.18 15.03 17.25
CA TYR A 12 13.38 16.08 16.61
C TYR A 12 13.81 16.32 15.16
N ARG A 13 15.13 16.29 14.88
CA ARG A 13 15.66 16.36 13.50
C ARG A 13 15.19 15.20 12.65
N ARG A 14 15.21 13.99 13.19
CA ARG A 14 14.71 12.80 12.51
C ARG A 14 13.22 12.92 12.20
N TRP A 15 12.43 13.32 13.19
CA TRP A 15 11.00 13.52 13.03
C TRP A 15 10.69 14.59 11.97
N LEU A 16 11.37 15.73 12.02
CA LEU A 16 11.18 16.83 11.08
C LEU A 16 11.56 16.41 9.65
N PHE A 17 12.69 15.71 9.49
CA PHE A 17 13.09 15.15 8.20
C PHE A 17 12.02 14.21 7.65
N ASN A 18 11.57 13.25 8.45
CA ASN A 18 10.56 12.27 8.04
C ASN A 18 9.20 12.91 7.72
N ALA A 19 8.84 13.99 8.42
CA ALA A 19 7.63 14.76 8.13
C ALA A 19 7.77 15.54 6.81
N ALA A 20 8.88 16.24 6.63
CA ALA A 20 9.14 17.04 5.44
C ALA A 20 9.23 16.19 4.17
N THR A 21 9.98 15.08 4.21
CA THR A 21 10.09 14.16 3.07
C THR A 21 8.76 13.46 2.77
N GLY A 22 7.98 13.12 3.80
CA GLY A 22 6.62 12.61 3.63
C GLY A 22 5.70 13.59 2.92
N MET A 23 5.74 14.88 3.28
CA MET A 23 4.95 15.93 2.60
C MET A 23 5.40 16.16 1.16
N ALA A 24 6.71 16.23 0.91
CA ALA A 24 7.23 16.38 -0.45
C ALA A 24 6.80 15.20 -1.34
N ALA A 25 6.93 13.97 -0.83
CA ALA A 25 6.51 12.77 -1.52
C ALA A 25 5.00 12.71 -1.76
N ALA A 26 4.17 13.13 -0.81
CA ALA A 26 2.72 13.20 -0.98
C ALA A 26 2.29 14.21 -2.05
N ASN A 27 3.05 15.30 -2.21
CA ASN A 27 2.78 16.34 -3.20
C ASN A 27 3.37 16.04 -4.60
N GLY A 28 4.15 14.95 -4.75
CA GLY A 28 4.84 14.68 -6.00
C GLY A 28 6.07 15.58 -6.25
N ASP A 29 6.55 16.26 -5.21
CA ASP A 29 7.67 17.21 -5.30
C ASP A 29 9.01 16.48 -5.15
N LEU A 30 9.48 15.93 -6.26
CA LEU A 30 10.75 15.22 -6.34
C LEU A 30 11.96 16.14 -6.07
N GLU A 31 11.90 17.41 -6.48
CA GLU A 31 13.00 18.36 -6.32
C GLU A 31 13.25 18.68 -4.83
N SER A 32 12.18 19.00 -4.09
CA SER A 32 12.28 19.21 -2.65
C SER A 32 12.72 17.93 -1.93
N LEU A 33 12.25 16.76 -2.38
CA LEU A 33 12.65 15.49 -1.80
C LEU A 33 14.15 15.21 -1.98
N GLN A 34 14.68 15.42 -3.20
CA GLN A 34 16.11 15.32 -3.51
C GLN A 34 16.92 16.28 -2.63
N TRP A 35 16.51 17.54 -2.57
CA TRP A 35 17.21 18.55 -1.77
C TRP A 35 17.25 18.17 -0.29
N LEU A 36 16.14 17.71 0.29
CA LEU A 36 16.07 17.26 1.69
C LEU A 36 17.03 16.08 1.94
N MET A 37 17.07 15.12 1.01
CA MET A 37 17.89 13.92 1.13
C MET A 37 19.38 14.19 1.03
N GLU A 38 19.80 15.10 0.15
CA GLU A 38 21.20 15.42 -0.08
C GLU A 38 21.74 16.43 0.95
N SER A 39 20.96 17.47 1.26
CA SER A 39 21.44 18.63 2.03
C SER A 39 21.09 18.55 3.51
N TYR A 40 19.94 17.96 3.88
CA TYR A 40 19.42 18.07 5.26
C TYR A 40 19.75 16.86 6.13
N PHE A 41 19.48 15.63 5.66
CA PHE A 41 19.77 14.43 6.43
C PHE A 41 20.14 13.22 5.54
N PRO A 42 21.40 13.19 5.04
CA PRO A 42 21.87 12.08 4.23
C PRO A 42 21.89 10.78 5.06
N GLY A 43 21.44 9.68 4.45
CA GLY A 43 21.51 8.34 5.03
C GLY A 43 20.33 7.91 5.90
N GLU A 44 19.30 8.74 6.10
CA GLU A 44 18.13 8.30 6.85
C GLU A 44 17.14 7.44 6.05
N PHE A 45 16.40 6.59 6.75
CA PHE A 45 15.26 5.86 6.22
C PHE A 45 14.15 6.76 5.67
N LEU A 46 13.61 6.35 4.54
CA LEU A 46 12.62 7.07 3.73
C LEU A 46 11.27 6.36 3.70
N THR A 47 11.05 5.42 4.61
CA THR A 47 9.82 4.62 4.67
C THR A 47 8.55 5.47 4.63
N LYS A 48 8.51 6.61 5.34
CA LYS A 48 7.35 7.52 5.27
C LYS A 48 7.18 8.17 3.90
N ALA A 49 8.26 8.54 3.23
CA ALA A 49 8.22 9.11 1.90
C ALA A 49 7.75 8.07 0.86
N VAL A 50 8.25 6.83 0.93
CA VAL A 50 7.81 5.72 0.07
C VAL A 50 6.31 5.47 0.24
N VAL A 51 5.82 5.34 1.47
CA VAL A 51 4.39 5.15 1.75
C VAL A 51 3.56 6.32 1.26
N ALA A 52 4.00 7.57 1.50
CA ALA A 52 3.30 8.76 1.05
C ALA A 52 3.23 8.86 -0.48
N ALA A 53 4.32 8.59 -1.19
CA ALA A 53 4.35 8.57 -2.65
C ALA A 53 3.38 7.52 -3.21
N ALA A 54 3.38 6.30 -2.65
CA ALA A 54 2.49 5.24 -3.11
C ALA A 54 1.01 5.52 -2.81
N THR A 55 0.73 6.06 -1.62
CA THR A 55 -0.62 6.45 -1.19
C THR A 55 -1.22 7.56 -2.05
N ASN A 56 -0.38 8.40 -2.67
CA ASN A 56 -0.82 9.51 -3.52
C ASN A 56 -0.55 9.27 -5.02
N GLY A 57 -0.11 8.08 -5.41
CA GLY A 57 0.03 7.70 -6.81
C GLY A 57 1.29 8.23 -7.53
N HIS A 58 2.30 8.71 -6.80
CA HIS A 58 3.49 9.32 -7.38
C HIS A 58 4.53 8.27 -7.79
N LEU A 59 4.26 7.57 -8.90
CA LEU A 59 5.13 6.52 -9.42
C LEU A 59 6.56 6.99 -9.72
N SER A 60 6.73 8.20 -10.26
CA SER A 60 8.05 8.77 -10.58
C SER A 60 8.96 8.87 -9.35
N ILE A 61 8.40 9.23 -8.19
CA ILE A 61 9.14 9.28 -6.92
C ILE A 61 9.51 7.88 -6.46
N LEU A 62 8.61 6.90 -6.59
CA LEU A 62 8.88 5.52 -6.21
C LEU A 62 10.00 4.90 -7.06
N GLN A 63 9.96 5.11 -8.38
CA GLN A 63 11.01 4.66 -9.29
C GLN A 63 12.37 5.26 -8.91
N TRP A 64 12.40 6.58 -8.71
CA TRP A 64 13.62 7.27 -8.30
C TRP A 64 14.16 6.77 -6.95
N LEU A 65 13.27 6.61 -5.95
CA LEU A 65 13.65 6.06 -4.65
C LEU A 65 14.15 4.62 -4.74
N PHE A 66 13.60 3.81 -5.63
CA PHE A 66 14.00 2.41 -5.79
C PHE A 66 15.34 2.26 -6.51
N GLU A 67 15.57 3.00 -7.59
CA GLU A 67 16.81 2.91 -8.36
C GLU A 67 18.03 3.37 -7.56
N GLY A 68 17.91 4.43 -6.77
CA GLY A 68 19.04 5.04 -6.05
C GLY A 68 19.09 4.79 -4.54
N HIS A 69 17.97 4.42 -3.92
CA HIS A 69 17.79 4.48 -2.46
C HIS A 69 16.90 3.35 -1.89
N HIS A 70 16.76 2.22 -2.60
CA HIS A 70 15.84 1.14 -2.18
C HIS A 70 16.17 0.60 -0.79
N ASP A 71 17.44 0.58 -0.39
CA ASP A 71 17.95 0.13 0.91
C ASP A 71 17.52 1.04 2.06
N ARG A 72 17.16 2.29 1.75
CA ARG A 72 16.66 3.28 2.71
C ARG A 72 15.15 3.22 2.90
N GLY A 73 14.42 2.43 2.11
CA GLY A 73 12.98 2.25 2.22
C GLY A 73 12.61 0.83 2.68
N TYR A 74 11.52 0.71 3.42
CA TYR A 74 10.82 -0.58 3.50
C TYR A 74 9.81 -0.68 2.37
N TRP A 75 9.82 -1.82 1.69
CA TRP A 75 8.97 -2.14 0.56
C TRP A 75 8.21 -3.44 0.82
N GLY A 76 7.02 -3.59 0.24
CA GLY A 76 6.18 -4.78 0.31
C GLY A 76 5.17 -4.80 1.47
N ASN A 77 4.77 -3.66 2.04
CA ASN A 77 3.69 -3.62 3.03
C ASN A 77 2.84 -2.35 2.90
N MET A 78 3.23 -1.28 3.60
CA MET A 78 2.38 -0.10 3.80
C MET A 78 2.17 0.69 2.50
N GLU A 79 3.18 0.71 1.64
CA GLU A 79 3.13 1.38 0.34
C GLU A 79 2.17 0.66 -0.63
N MET A 80 2.20 -0.67 -0.68
CA MET A 80 1.24 -1.46 -1.45
C MET A 80 -0.19 -1.29 -0.92
N CYS A 81 -0.39 -1.36 0.41
CA CYS A 81 -1.70 -1.12 1.03
C CYS A 81 -2.23 0.29 0.68
N GLY A 82 -1.39 1.31 0.79
CA GLY A 82 -1.75 2.69 0.44
C GLY A 82 -2.17 2.85 -1.01
N ALA A 83 -1.39 2.28 -1.94
CA ALA A 83 -1.69 2.31 -3.37
C ALA A 83 -2.98 1.57 -3.72
N LEU A 84 -3.22 0.40 -3.13
CA LEU A 84 -4.47 -0.36 -3.30
C LEU A 84 -5.66 0.44 -2.78
N THR A 85 -5.57 0.96 -1.56
CA THR A 85 -6.68 1.67 -0.89
C THR A 85 -7.13 2.91 -1.68
N HIS A 86 -6.20 3.61 -2.34
CA HIS A 86 -6.48 4.83 -3.09
C HIS A 86 -6.65 4.58 -4.60
N GLY A 87 -6.60 3.33 -5.05
CA GLY A 87 -6.88 2.97 -6.43
C GLY A 87 -5.75 3.29 -7.42
N HIS A 88 -4.51 3.41 -6.97
CA HIS A 88 -3.37 3.79 -7.81
C HIS A 88 -2.81 2.57 -8.58
N THR A 89 -3.55 2.12 -9.58
CA THR A 89 -3.26 0.88 -10.34
C THR A 89 -1.84 0.86 -10.95
N GLU A 90 -1.34 1.96 -11.51
CA GLU A 90 0.02 2.02 -12.07
C GLU A 90 1.09 1.78 -11.00
N VAL A 91 0.91 2.35 -9.81
CA VAL A 91 1.80 2.13 -8.66
C VAL A 91 1.70 0.68 -8.18
N VAL A 92 0.49 0.12 -8.11
CA VAL A 92 0.28 -1.28 -7.72
C VAL A 92 1.01 -2.22 -8.68
N GLU A 93 0.84 -2.06 -9.99
CA GLU A 93 1.54 -2.91 -10.96
C GLU A 93 3.05 -2.77 -10.88
N TRP A 94 3.57 -1.55 -10.77
CA TRP A 94 5.00 -1.33 -10.63
C TRP A 94 5.55 -1.96 -9.33
N LEU A 95 4.88 -1.75 -8.19
CA LEU A 95 5.25 -2.36 -6.91
C LEU A 95 5.20 -3.89 -6.98
N ARG A 96 4.27 -4.48 -7.74
CA ARG A 96 4.18 -5.94 -7.92
C ARG A 96 5.38 -6.50 -8.68
N GLU A 97 5.90 -5.78 -9.66
CA GLU A 97 7.05 -6.21 -10.46
C GLU A 97 8.37 -6.07 -9.71
N HIS A 98 8.48 -5.07 -8.82
CA HIS A 98 9.74 -4.68 -8.20
C HIS A 98 9.85 -5.07 -6.71
N THR A 99 8.74 -5.40 -6.06
CA THR A 99 8.71 -5.69 -4.61
C THR A 99 7.99 -6.99 -4.31
N VAL A 100 8.54 -7.75 -3.36
CA VAL A 100 7.91 -8.96 -2.84
C VAL A 100 7.48 -8.71 -1.39
N PRO A 101 6.17 -8.65 -1.11
CA PRO A 101 5.67 -8.54 0.26
C PRO A 101 6.15 -9.70 1.12
N ARG A 102 6.57 -9.41 2.36
CA ARG A 102 6.86 -10.47 3.33
C ARG A 102 5.58 -11.21 3.70
N ALA A 103 5.69 -12.51 3.96
CA ALA A 103 4.54 -13.35 4.33
C ALA A 103 3.77 -12.80 5.54
N GLU A 104 4.47 -12.21 6.52
CA GLU A 104 3.88 -11.59 7.71
C GLU A 104 3.01 -10.34 7.41
N CYS A 105 3.31 -9.63 6.32
CA CYS A 105 2.57 -8.43 5.90
C CYS A 105 1.49 -8.74 4.86
N MET A 106 1.48 -9.95 4.31
CA MET A 106 0.60 -10.36 3.22
C MET A 106 -0.88 -10.26 3.59
N VAL A 107 -1.24 -10.53 4.84
CA VAL A 107 -2.63 -10.45 5.32
C VAL A 107 -3.18 -9.03 5.12
N GLY A 108 -2.43 -8.00 5.53
CA GLY A 108 -2.85 -6.60 5.38
C GLY A 108 -2.94 -6.17 3.91
N VAL A 109 -2.01 -6.62 3.07
CA VAL A 109 -2.03 -6.34 1.63
C VAL A 109 -3.24 -6.99 0.95
N MET A 110 -3.59 -8.22 1.35
CA MET A 110 -4.77 -8.92 0.82
C MET A 110 -6.07 -8.25 1.29
N ASP A 111 -6.18 -7.86 2.55
CA ASP A 111 -7.35 -7.14 3.06
C ASP A 111 -7.53 -5.79 2.34
N ALA A 112 -6.45 -5.06 2.09
CA ALA A 112 -6.47 -3.83 1.30
C ALA A 112 -6.89 -4.09 -0.17
N ALA A 113 -6.35 -5.13 -0.80
CA ALA A 113 -6.69 -5.50 -2.19
C ALA A 113 -8.16 -5.89 -2.32
N VAL A 114 -8.69 -6.64 -1.34
CA VAL A 114 -10.10 -7.03 -1.29
C VAL A 114 -10.99 -5.80 -1.11
N SER A 115 -10.66 -4.94 -0.15
CA SER A 115 -11.44 -3.72 0.12
C SER A 115 -11.47 -2.78 -1.08
N ALA A 116 -10.38 -2.75 -1.86
CA ALA A 116 -10.24 -1.92 -3.04
C ALA A 116 -10.70 -2.60 -4.36
N GLY A 117 -11.21 -3.82 -4.33
CA GLY A 117 -11.75 -4.48 -5.54
C GLY A 117 -10.70 -5.08 -6.50
N TYR A 118 -9.43 -5.22 -6.09
CA TYR A 118 -8.34 -5.70 -6.94
C TYR A 118 -8.29 -7.24 -7.04
N LEU A 119 -9.27 -7.83 -7.73
CA LEU A 119 -9.39 -9.28 -7.93
C LEU A 119 -8.13 -9.93 -8.53
N SER A 120 -7.41 -9.22 -9.40
CA SER A 120 -6.17 -9.71 -10.04
C SER A 120 -5.02 -9.91 -9.05
N VAL A 121 -4.97 -9.11 -7.97
CA VAL A 121 -3.98 -9.23 -6.90
C VAL A 121 -4.36 -10.38 -5.98
N VAL A 122 -5.65 -10.49 -5.64
CA VAL A 122 -6.20 -11.53 -4.77
C VAL A 122 -6.03 -12.93 -5.37
N LYS A 123 -6.38 -13.11 -6.66
CA LYS A 123 -6.27 -14.39 -7.38
C LYS A 123 -4.86 -14.97 -7.36
N ARG A 124 -3.89 -14.19 -7.85
CA ARG A 124 -2.50 -14.63 -8.00
C ARG A 124 -1.86 -14.97 -6.65
N ARG A 125 -2.12 -14.16 -5.62
CA ARG A 125 -1.48 -14.34 -4.30
C ARG A 125 -2.10 -15.48 -3.49
N HIS A 126 -3.37 -15.80 -3.72
CA HIS A 126 -3.99 -17.01 -3.16
C HIS A 126 -3.39 -18.30 -3.75
N GLU A 127 -2.97 -18.30 -5.02
CA GLU A 127 -2.27 -19.43 -5.64
C GLU A 127 -0.86 -19.63 -5.02
N GLU A 128 -0.20 -18.55 -4.60
CA GLU A 128 1.16 -18.58 -4.04
C GLU A 128 1.20 -18.80 -2.51
N TYR A 129 0.23 -18.27 -1.77
CA TYR A 129 0.18 -18.30 -0.31
C TYR A 129 -1.24 -18.65 0.13
N ASN A 130 -1.40 -19.77 0.83
CA ASN A 130 -2.67 -20.28 1.37
C ASN A 130 -3.20 -19.39 2.54
N VAL A 131 -3.44 -18.11 2.27
CA VAL A 131 -3.81 -17.08 3.27
C VAL A 131 -5.25 -17.30 3.78
N SER A 132 -5.48 -17.00 5.05
CA SER A 132 -6.78 -17.15 5.71
C SER A 132 -7.81 -16.17 5.16
N MET A 133 -8.82 -16.70 4.46
CA MET A 133 -9.87 -15.94 3.77
C MET A 133 -11.06 -15.52 4.65
N ARG A 134 -11.04 -15.82 5.96
CA ARG A 134 -12.15 -15.46 6.86
C ARG A 134 -12.32 -13.94 7.00
N SER A 135 -11.22 -13.19 7.10
CA SER A 135 -11.27 -11.73 7.15
C SER A 135 -11.58 -11.15 5.76
N ALA A 136 -11.03 -11.75 4.71
CA ALA A 136 -11.24 -11.33 3.33
C ALA A 136 -12.71 -11.38 2.91
N ILE A 137 -13.46 -12.45 3.25
CA ILE A 137 -14.88 -12.53 2.88
C ILE A 137 -15.74 -11.49 3.61
N SER A 138 -15.48 -11.25 4.91
CA SER A 138 -16.17 -10.19 5.67
C SER A 138 -15.90 -8.83 5.04
N ASN A 139 -14.63 -8.52 4.76
CA ASN A 139 -14.23 -7.25 4.16
C ASN A 139 -14.81 -7.06 2.75
N ALA A 140 -14.89 -8.11 1.94
CA ALA A 140 -15.51 -8.04 0.61
C ALA A 140 -17.00 -7.72 0.70
N MET A 141 -17.72 -8.36 1.62
CA MET A 141 -19.15 -8.12 1.84
C MET A 141 -19.41 -6.72 2.37
N ASP A 142 -18.63 -6.27 3.36
CA ASP A 142 -18.78 -4.94 3.96
C ASP A 142 -18.50 -3.82 2.92
N ASN A 143 -17.60 -4.06 1.96
CA ASN A 143 -17.25 -3.12 0.89
C ASN A 143 -18.01 -3.35 -0.43
N GLN A 144 -19.05 -4.21 -0.44
CA GLN A 144 -19.90 -4.50 -1.61
C GLN A 144 -19.12 -5.01 -2.84
N GLN A 145 -18.02 -5.75 -2.62
CA GLN A 145 -17.15 -6.29 -3.67
C GLN A 145 -17.61 -7.68 -4.11
N TRP A 146 -18.75 -7.72 -4.81
CA TRP A 146 -19.48 -8.95 -5.13
C TRP A 146 -18.69 -9.94 -5.99
N GLU A 147 -17.89 -9.46 -6.94
CA GLU A 147 -17.07 -10.32 -7.80
C GLU A 147 -15.98 -11.05 -6.99
N ILE A 148 -15.41 -10.37 -5.98
CA ILE A 148 -14.42 -10.98 -5.08
C ILE A 148 -15.12 -11.96 -4.13
N SER A 149 -16.29 -11.60 -3.59
CA SER A 149 -17.08 -12.51 -2.75
C SER A 149 -17.46 -13.79 -3.50
N GLN A 150 -17.97 -13.67 -4.73
CA GLN A 150 -18.28 -14.81 -5.59
C GLN A 150 -17.04 -15.65 -5.86
N TRP A 151 -15.92 -15.02 -6.24
CA TRP A 151 -14.68 -15.74 -6.50
C TRP A 151 -14.17 -16.50 -5.25
N ILE A 152 -14.22 -15.89 -4.06
CA ILE A 152 -13.84 -16.54 -2.79
C ILE A 152 -14.74 -17.75 -2.50
N LEU A 153 -16.04 -17.66 -2.78
CA LEU A 153 -17.03 -18.72 -2.54
C LEU A 153 -16.98 -19.84 -3.58
N GLU A 154 -16.63 -19.55 -4.83
CA GLU A 154 -16.46 -20.55 -5.89
C GLU A 154 -15.18 -21.38 -5.71
N HIS A 155 -14.10 -20.75 -5.24
CA HIS A 155 -12.78 -21.41 -5.10
C HIS A 155 -12.60 -22.13 -3.76
N ARG A 156 -13.59 -22.06 -2.85
CA ARG A 156 -13.64 -22.80 -1.58
C ARG A 156 -15.08 -23.16 -1.25
N GLU A 157 -15.36 -24.46 -1.11
CA GLU A 157 -16.62 -24.97 -0.56
C GLU A 157 -16.89 -24.42 0.86
N LEU A 158 -17.47 -23.23 0.94
CA LEU A 158 -18.11 -22.72 2.15
C LEU A 158 -19.55 -22.41 1.76
N VAL A 159 -20.37 -23.46 1.82
CA VAL A 159 -21.82 -23.28 1.92
C VAL A 159 -22.06 -22.53 3.23
N MET A 160 -22.29 -21.22 3.15
CA MET A 160 -22.61 -20.38 4.31
C MET A 160 -24.14 -20.20 4.36
N PRO A 161 -24.88 -21.02 5.14
CA PRO A 161 -26.35 -21.01 5.15
C PRO A 161 -26.98 -19.75 5.78
N TRP A 162 -26.19 -18.80 6.28
CA TRP A 162 -26.68 -17.58 6.94
C TRP A 162 -26.45 -16.29 6.14
N ILE A 163 -25.82 -16.35 4.96
CA ILE A 163 -25.69 -15.19 4.08
C ILE A 163 -26.94 -15.14 3.19
N SER A 164 -27.80 -14.16 3.45
CA SER A 164 -28.93 -13.85 2.56
C SER A 164 -28.39 -13.12 1.32
N TRP A 165 -28.52 -13.78 0.18
CA TRP A 165 -28.22 -13.25 -1.15
C TRP A 165 -29.23 -12.18 -1.61
N ASP A 166 -30.19 -11.81 -0.76
CA ASP A 166 -31.23 -10.81 -1.10
C ASP A 166 -30.68 -9.38 -1.17
N LEU A 167 -29.50 -9.12 -0.58
CA LEU A 167 -28.79 -7.84 -0.66
C LEU A 167 -28.15 -7.60 -2.04
N PRO A 168 -27.29 -8.49 -2.58
CA PRO A 168 -26.72 -8.31 -3.92
C PRO A 168 -27.77 -8.31 -5.05
N ALA A 169 -28.88 -9.03 -4.87
CA ALA A 169 -29.98 -9.04 -5.84
C ALA A 169 -30.72 -7.68 -5.96
N LYS A 170 -30.61 -6.79 -4.96
CA LYS A 170 -31.21 -5.44 -4.99
C LYS A 170 -30.35 -4.41 -5.71
N ASP A 171 -29.04 -4.62 -5.79
CA ASP A 171 -28.10 -3.70 -6.45
C ASP A 171 -27.92 -3.96 -7.96
N GLY A 172 -28.62 -4.95 -8.52
CA GLY A 172 -28.69 -5.16 -9.97
C GLY A 172 -27.40 -5.69 -10.59
N ALA A 173 -26.49 -6.26 -9.81
CA ALA A 173 -25.22 -6.84 -10.27
C ALA A 173 -25.29 -8.37 -10.53
N LEU A 174 -26.47 -8.87 -10.93
CA LEU A 174 -26.69 -10.23 -11.44
C LEU A 174 -27.31 -10.18 -12.83
#